data_AF-A0A961PJ89-F1
#
_entry.id   AF-A0A961PJ89-F1
#
_cell.length_a   1.000
_cell.length_b   1.000
_cell.length_c   1.000
_cell.angle_alpha   90.00
_cell.angle_beta   90.00
_cell.angle_gamma   90.00
#
_symmetry.space_group_name_H-M   'P 1'
#
loop_
_entity.id
_entity.type
_entity.pdbx_description
1 polymer ?
#
loop_
_entity_poly.entity_id
_entity_poly.type
_entity_poly.pdbx_seq_one_letter_code
_entity_poly.pdbx_strand_id
1 'polypeptide(L)'
;MANPTAAMLVIGDEILSGRTHDSNTHHLAGVLTAQGIDLREARVVPDDQAAIVAAVRALSERYTHVFTSGGIGPTHDDITADAIAAAFDVGIDVRDDAREILTAFIEARGAELTPARLRMARIPDGATLIDNPISAAPGFTLGNVHVCAGVPKIFEAMVASVVATLDGGTPLLSQTFRVTQPEGDIAAPLAALAERFPLLSIGSYPFNQDGVFGSNIVVRGADGALVSAAMVELANLFPEATA
;
A
#
# COMPACT_ATOMS: atom_id res chain seq x y z
N MET A 1 6.36 1.43 21.36
CA MET A 1 6.59 2.56 20.44
C MET A 1 5.43 2.58 19.45
N ALA A 2 5.08 3.73 18.89
CA ALA A 2 4.05 3.77 17.84
C ALA A 2 4.58 3.04 16.59
N ASN A 3 3.69 2.35 15.87
CA ASN A 3 4.05 1.70 14.61
C ASN A 3 4.52 2.74 13.57
N PRO A 4 5.48 2.39 12.70
CA PRO A 4 5.80 3.21 11.53
C PRO A 4 4.55 3.43 10.67
N THR A 5 4.51 4.57 9.98
CA THR A 5 3.36 4.92 9.12
C THR A 5 3.73 4.85 7.66
N ALA A 6 2.77 4.50 6.82
CA ALA A 6 2.94 4.48 5.39
C ALA A 6 1.81 5.22 4.66
N ALA A 7 2.12 5.67 3.45
CA ALA A 7 1.12 6.08 2.46
C ALA A 7 1.35 5.39 1.11
N MET A 8 0.27 5.28 0.34
CA MET A 8 0.28 4.76 -1.02
C MET A 8 -0.03 5.89 -2.00
N LEU A 9 0.79 6.02 -3.04
CA LEU A 9 0.56 6.91 -4.18
C LEU A 9 0.42 6.09 -5.46
N VAL A 10 -0.81 5.95 -5.94
CA VAL A 10 -1.12 5.30 -7.21
C VAL A 10 -1.06 6.35 -8.31
N ILE A 11 -0.28 6.08 -9.36
CA ILE A 11 -0.06 6.99 -10.50
C ILE A 11 -0.57 6.27 -11.75
N GLY A 12 -1.62 6.81 -12.36
CA GLY A 12 -2.21 6.21 -13.56
C GLY A 12 -3.60 6.74 -13.88
N ASP A 13 -3.77 7.29 -15.09
CA ASP A 13 -5.07 7.76 -15.60
C ASP A 13 -6.11 6.63 -15.72
N GLU A 14 -5.66 5.39 -15.91
CA GLU A 14 -6.53 4.21 -15.97
C GLU A 14 -7.21 3.88 -14.64
N ILE A 15 -6.58 4.26 -13.52
CA ILE A 15 -7.14 4.08 -12.18
C ILE A 15 -8.20 5.15 -11.94
N LEU A 16 -7.89 6.42 -12.29
CA LEU A 16 -8.84 7.54 -12.17
C LEU A 16 -10.06 7.38 -13.07
N SER A 17 -9.89 6.84 -14.27
CA SER A 17 -11.01 6.54 -15.18
C SER A 17 -11.80 5.29 -14.80
N GLY A 18 -11.33 4.50 -13.82
CA GLY A 18 -11.93 3.23 -13.43
C GLY A 18 -11.76 2.11 -14.45
N ARG A 19 -10.92 2.30 -15.48
CA ARG A 19 -10.60 1.25 -16.48
C ARG A 19 -9.90 0.07 -15.83
N THR A 20 -9.04 0.34 -14.85
CA THR A 20 -8.31 -0.67 -14.10
C THR A 20 -8.71 -0.58 -12.63
N HIS A 21 -9.04 -1.73 -12.03
CA HIS A 21 -9.27 -1.81 -10.60
C HIS A 21 -7.91 -1.86 -9.87
N ASP A 22 -7.70 -0.96 -8.92
CA ASP A 22 -6.48 -0.95 -8.10
C ASP A 22 -6.44 -2.13 -7.12
N SER A 23 -5.64 -3.14 -7.44
CA SER A 23 -5.30 -4.24 -6.54
C SER A 23 -4.03 -3.99 -5.70
N ASN A 24 -3.21 -3.02 -6.09
CA ASN A 24 -1.88 -2.81 -5.51
C ASN A 24 -2.00 -2.18 -4.12
N THR A 25 -2.90 -1.21 -3.95
CA THR A 25 -3.19 -0.64 -2.62
C THR A 25 -3.71 -1.72 -1.65
N HIS A 26 -4.58 -2.62 -2.13
CA HIS A 26 -5.09 -3.72 -1.31
C HIS A 26 -3.98 -4.67 -0.86
N HIS A 27 -3.11 -5.09 -1.79
CA HIS A 27 -1.97 -5.94 -1.46
C HIS A 27 -1.03 -5.27 -0.46
N LEU A 28 -0.65 -4.02 -0.71
CA LEU A 28 0.24 -3.26 0.17
C LEU A 28 -0.34 -3.13 1.59
N ALA A 29 -1.63 -2.83 1.72
CA ALA A 29 -2.29 -2.73 3.01
C ALA A 29 -2.17 -4.03 3.82
N GLY A 30 -2.34 -5.19 3.18
CA GLY A 30 -2.20 -6.50 3.81
C GLY A 30 -0.76 -6.76 4.28
N VAL A 31 0.23 -6.53 3.41
CA VAL A 31 1.65 -6.75 3.74
C VAL A 31 2.10 -5.84 4.88
N LEU A 32 1.78 -4.55 4.83
CA LEU A 32 2.17 -3.59 5.86
C LEU A 32 1.49 -3.89 7.21
N THR A 33 0.21 -4.28 7.20
CA THR A 33 -0.50 -4.70 8.42
C THR A 33 0.21 -5.87 9.10
N ALA A 34 0.64 -6.87 8.32
CA ALA A 34 1.38 -8.02 8.84
C ALA A 34 2.76 -7.64 9.41
N GLN A 35 3.38 -6.59 8.88
CA GLN A 35 4.66 -6.04 9.36
C GLN A 35 4.48 -5.07 10.55
N GLY A 36 3.25 -4.75 10.95
CA GLY A 36 2.99 -3.72 11.96
C GLY A 36 3.36 -2.31 11.47
N ILE A 37 3.15 -2.03 10.19
CA ILE A 37 3.27 -0.70 9.59
C ILE A 37 1.86 -0.22 9.24
N ASP A 38 1.49 0.96 9.74
CA ASP A 38 0.14 1.47 9.56
C ASP A 38 0.03 2.21 8.22
N LEU A 39 -0.68 1.65 7.24
CA LEU A 39 -1.06 2.39 6.04
C LEU A 39 -2.16 3.41 6.39
N ARG A 40 -1.83 4.71 6.32
CA ARG A 40 -2.69 5.80 6.82
C ARG A 40 -3.37 6.61 5.72
N GLU A 41 -2.83 6.62 4.51
CA GLU A 41 -3.40 7.36 3.38
C GLU A 41 -3.10 6.60 2.09
N ALA A 42 -4.08 6.57 1.18
CA ALA A 42 -3.89 6.17 -0.20
C ALA A 42 -4.42 7.30 -1.09
N ARG A 43 -3.63 7.68 -2.10
CA ARG A 43 -3.95 8.76 -3.03
C ARG A 43 -3.75 8.27 -4.45
N VAL A 44 -4.66 8.63 -5.35
CA VAL A 44 -4.54 8.36 -6.79
C VAL A 44 -4.36 9.69 -7.51
N VAL A 45 -3.38 9.76 -8.42
CA VAL A 45 -3.07 10.95 -9.23
C VAL A 45 -2.95 10.59 -10.72
N PRO A 46 -3.19 11.54 -11.63
CA PRO A 46 -2.98 11.30 -13.06
C PRO A 46 -1.49 11.20 -13.39
N ASP A 47 -1.18 10.78 -14.62
CA ASP A 47 0.18 10.79 -15.20
C ASP A 47 0.61 12.23 -15.57
N ASP A 48 0.57 13.12 -14.57
CA ASP A 48 0.95 14.53 -14.67
C ASP A 48 2.08 14.83 -13.67
N GLN A 49 3.16 15.44 -14.17
CA GLN A 49 4.35 15.68 -13.37
C GLN A 49 4.08 16.58 -12.15
N ALA A 50 3.27 17.63 -12.31
CA ALA A 50 2.99 18.57 -11.21
C ALA A 50 2.15 17.90 -10.11
N ALA A 51 1.15 17.09 -10.51
CA ALA A 51 0.34 16.30 -9.59
C ALA A 51 1.17 15.27 -8.81
N ILE A 52 2.04 14.53 -9.50
CA ILE A 52 2.94 13.55 -8.86
C ILE A 52 3.88 14.25 -7.87
N VAL A 53 4.57 15.33 -8.29
CA VAL A 53 5.50 16.07 -7.43
C VAL A 53 4.79 16.59 -6.17
N ALA A 54 3.62 17.20 -6.32
CA ALA A 54 2.87 17.73 -5.18
C ALA A 54 2.42 16.61 -4.22
N ALA A 55 1.99 15.47 -4.75
CA ALA A 55 1.59 14.34 -3.93
C ALA A 55 2.78 13.71 -3.20
N VAL A 56 3.90 13.49 -3.90
CA VAL A 56 5.13 12.92 -3.32
C VAL A 56 5.60 13.79 -2.15
N ARG A 57 5.74 15.11 -2.35
CA ARG A 57 6.17 16.04 -1.29
C ARG A 57 5.24 16.00 -0.08
N ALA A 58 3.92 16.05 -0.30
CA ALA A 58 2.95 16.03 0.78
C ALA A 58 2.95 14.72 1.59
N LEU A 59 3.11 13.58 0.91
CA LEU A 59 3.11 12.27 1.55
C LEU A 59 4.44 11.96 2.24
N SER A 60 5.57 12.30 1.61
CA SER A 60 6.91 12.02 2.14
C SER A 60 7.24 12.82 3.38
N GLU A 61 6.72 14.04 3.50
CA GLU A 61 6.84 14.86 4.71
C GLU A 61 6.01 14.32 5.88
N ARG A 62 4.85 13.70 5.58
CA ARG A 62 3.86 13.31 6.60
C ARG A 62 4.04 11.88 7.14
N TYR A 63 4.59 10.96 6.34
CA TYR A 63 4.59 9.54 6.64
C TYR A 63 6.01 8.95 6.68
N THR A 64 6.19 7.87 7.45
CA THR A 64 7.49 7.20 7.58
C THR A 64 7.93 6.56 6.26
N HIS A 65 6.99 6.00 5.50
CA HIS A 65 7.22 5.39 4.18
C HIS A 65 6.17 5.86 3.17
N VAL A 66 6.56 6.02 1.91
CA VAL A 66 5.63 6.23 0.80
C VAL A 66 5.92 5.17 -0.24
N PHE A 67 4.91 4.41 -0.63
CA PHE A 67 5.00 3.47 -1.74
C PHE A 67 4.31 4.08 -2.95
N THR A 68 4.93 3.99 -4.12
CA THR A 68 4.27 4.36 -5.37
C THR A 68 4.01 3.13 -6.22
N SER A 69 2.99 3.22 -7.09
CA SER A 69 2.75 2.23 -8.13
C SER A 69 2.36 2.91 -9.43
N GLY A 70 3.04 2.54 -10.52
CA GLY A 70 2.76 3.05 -11.86
C GLY A 70 3.84 3.99 -12.42
N GLY A 71 3.80 4.19 -13.73
CA GLY A 71 4.60 5.20 -14.45
C GLY A 71 6.12 4.98 -14.51
N ILE A 72 6.62 3.73 -14.40
CA ILE A 72 8.06 3.39 -14.51
C ILE A 72 8.40 2.47 -15.69
N GLY A 73 7.47 2.25 -16.61
CA GLY A 73 7.70 1.47 -17.82
C GLY A 73 8.48 2.25 -18.90
N PRO A 74 8.50 1.73 -20.13
CA PRO A 74 9.25 2.30 -21.23
C PRO A 74 8.48 3.33 -22.06
N THR A 75 7.21 3.61 -21.76
CA THR A 75 6.38 4.50 -22.58
C THR A 75 6.59 5.98 -22.23
N HIS A 76 5.91 6.87 -22.94
CA HIS A 76 6.14 8.32 -22.87
C HIS A 76 5.41 8.97 -21.70
N ASP A 77 4.32 8.34 -21.27
CA ASP A 77 3.51 8.60 -20.08
C ASP A 77 4.13 8.01 -18.80
N ASP A 78 5.10 7.09 -18.92
CA ASP A 78 5.92 6.64 -17.79
C ASP A 78 6.92 7.73 -17.36
N ILE A 79 6.45 8.64 -16.50
CA ILE A 79 7.18 9.83 -16.02
C ILE A 79 7.47 9.82 -14.51
N THR A 80 7.14 8.74 -13.80
CA THR A 80 7.26 8.69 -12.33
C THR A 80 8.69 8.89 -11.86
N ALA A 81 9.69 8.30 -12.53
CA ALA A 81 11.09 8.47 -12.13
C ALA A 81 11.55 9.94 -12.22
N ASP A 82 11.20 10.61 -13.33
CA ASP A 82 11.51 12.03 -13.55
C ASP A 82 10.75 12.94 -12.56
N ALA A 83 9.49 12.62 -12.25
CA ALA A 83 8.70 13.35 -11.25
C ALA A 83 9.24 13.18 -9.83
N ILE A 84 9.73 11.99 -9.46
CA ILE A 84 10.37 11.75 -8.17
C ILE A 84 11.68 12.54 -8.05
N ALA A 85 12.52 12.54 -9.09
CA ALA A 85 13.72 13.37 -9.11
C ALA A 85 13.41 14.86 -8.88
N ALA A 86 12.38 15.38 -9.57
CA ALA A 86 11.91 16.75 -9.39
C ALA A 86 11.33 17.01 -7.99
N ALA A 87 10.64 16.04 -7.38
CA ALA A 87 10.09 16.19 -6.03
C ALA A 87 11.17 16.39 -4.97
N PHE A 88 12.33 15.73 -5.14
CA PHE A 88 13.49 15.79 -4.25
C PHE A 88 14.57 16.80 -4.69
N ASP A 89 14.34 17.53 -5.78
CA ASP A 89 15.31 18.48 -6.38
C ASP A 89 16.69 17.85 -6.66
N VAL A 90 16.70 16.62 -7.21
CA VAL A 90 17.92 15.88 -7.60
C VAL A 90 18.02 15.64 -9.10
N GLY A 91 19.22 15.33 -9.58
CA GLY A 91 19.45 14.89 -10.95
C GLY A 91 18.88 13.50 -11.23
N ILE A 92 18.68 13.19 -12.51
CA ILE A 92 18.27 11.86 -12.98
C ILE A 92 18.84 11.59 -14.37
N ASP A 93 19.51 10.46 -14.51
CA ASP A 93 19.93 9.95 -15.80
C ASP A 93 19.92 8.41 -15.82
N VAL A 94 20.24 7.83 -16.98
CA VAL A 94 20.47 6.40 -17.12
C VAL A 94 21.66 6.01 -16.25
N ARG A 95 21.42 5.12 -15.28
CA ARG A 95 22.45 4.64 -14.36
C ARG A 95 23.04 3.32 -14.83
N ASP A 96 24.37 3.18 -14.73
CA ASP A 96 25.09 2.03 -15.29
C ASP A 96 24.66 0.69 -14.66
N ASP A 97 24.47 0.64 -13.34
CA ASP A 97 24.02 -0.57 -12.63
C ASP A 97 22.61 -1.02 -13.05
N ALA A 98 21.66 -0.09 -13.17
CA ALA A 98 20.31 -0.36 -13.65
C ALA A 98 20.32 -0.79 -15.14
N ARG A 99 21.17 -0.16 -15.95
CA ARG A 99 21.36 -0.50 -17.35
C ARG A 99 21.93 -1.91 -17.50
N GLU A 100 22.93 -2.29 -16.70
CA GLU A 100 23.54 -3.62 -16.73
C GLU A 100 22.51 -4.72 -16.44
N ILE A 101 21.71 -4.55 -15.38
CA ILE A 101 20.63 -5.48 -15.02
C ILE A 101 19.63 -5.62 -16.17
N LEU A 102 19.19 -4.49 -16.73
CA LEU A 102 18.20 -4.48 -17.80
C LEU A 102 18.75 -5.10 -19.09
N THR A 103 20.01 -4.80 -19.44
CA THR A 103 20.69 -5.33 -20.62
C THR A 103 20.80 -6.85 -20.53
N ALA A 104 21.31 -7.37 -19.42
CA ALA A 104 21.47 -8.81 -19.21
C ALA A 104 20.14 -9.57 -19.35
N PHE A 105 19.05 -9.01 -18.80
CA PHE A 105 17.73 -9.62 -18.89
C PHE A 105 17.13 -9.60 -20.30
N ILE A 106 17.30 -8.49 -21.03
CA ILE A 106 16.78 -8.33 -22.39
C ILE A 106 17.53 -9.26 -23.37
N GLU A 107 18.86 -9.30 -23.26
CA GLU A 107 19.71 -10.16 -24.09
C GLU A 107 19.44 -11.64 -23.85
N ALA A 108 19.24 -12.05 -22.60
CA ALA A 108 18.86 -13.42 -22.25
C ALA A 108 17.52 -13.86 -22.88
N ARG A 109 16.66 -12.90 -23.28
CA ARG A 109 15.40 -13.13 -23.98
C ARG A 109 15.50 -12.96 -25.51
N GLY A 110 16.71 -12.75 -26.04
CA GLY A 110 16.95 -12.58 -27.47
C GLY A 110 16.38 -11.27 -28.04
N ALA A 111 16.21 -10.24 -27.20
CA ALA A 111 15.71 -8.94 -27.59
C ALA A 111 16.83 -7.88 -27.54
N GLU A 112 16.59 -6.72 -28.15
CA GLU A 112 17.53 -5.59 -28.17
C GLU A 112 17.16 -4.52 -27.12
N LEU A 113 18.17 -3.89 -26.52
CA LEU A 113 17.98 -2.73 -25.66
C LEU A 113 17.68 -1.48 -26.51
N THR A 114 16.41 -1.11 -26.59
CA THR A 114 15.98 0.08 -27.33
C THR A 114 16.05 1.35 -26.47
N PRO A 115 16.11 2.57 -27.07
CA PRO A 115 16.06 3.82 -26.30
C PRO A 115 14.83 3.94 -25.39
N ALA A 116 13.67 3.40 -25.82
CA ALA A 116 12.47 3.35 -24.99
C ALA A 116 12.67 2.45 -23.76
N ARG A 117 13.29 1.28 -23.92
CA ARG A 117 13.59 0.39 -22.79
C ARG A 117 14.62 1.00 -21.85
N LEU A 118 15.60 1.72 -22.40
CA LEU A 118 16.63 2.41 -21.61
C LEU A 118 16.05 3.46 -20.65
N ARG A 119 14.84 3.99 -20.92
CA ARG A 119 14.12 4.87 -19.97
C ARG A 119 13.89 4.20 -18.62
N MET A 120 13.67 2.89 -18.57
CA MET A 120 13.49 2.13 -17.32
C MET A 120 14.77 2.03 -16.48
N ALA A 121 15.92 2.46 -17.01
CA ALA A 121 17.18 2.57 -16.28
C ALA A 121 17.49 4.02 -15.86
N ARG A 122 16.56 4.97 -16.04
CA ARG A 122 16.68 6.33 -15.51
C ARG A 122 16.41 6.30 -14.01
N ILE A 123 17.43 6.56 -13.21
CA ILE A 123 17.36 6.49 -11.75
C ILE A 123 17.80 7.82 -11.16
N PRO A 124 17.04 8.42 -10.22
CA PRO A 124 17.46 9.65 -9.55
C PRO A 124 18.77 9.49 -8.78
N ASP A 125 19.53 10.57 -8.68
CA ASP A 125 20.76 10.61 -7.90
C ASP A 125 20.46 10.32 -6.42
N GLY A 126 21.30 9.48 -5.80
CA GLY A 126 21.14 9.06 -4.40
C GLY A 126 20.10 7.97 -4.14
N ALA A 127 19.38 7.49 -5.17
CA ALA A 127 18.43 6.40 -5.01
C ALA A 127 19.11 5.02 -4.92
N THR A 128 18.49 4.07 -4.22
CA THR A 128 18.93 2.66 -4.15
C THR A 128 17.98 1.80 -4.98
N LEU A 129 18.48 0.85 -5.78
CA LEU A 129 17.60 0.02 -6.61
C LEU A 129 16.73 -0.89 -5.74
N ILE A 130 15.51 -1.13 -6.22
CA ILE A 130 14.62 -2.17 -5.71
C ILE A 130 14.65 -3.31 -6.71
N ASP A 131 15.03 -4.49 -6.21
CA ASP A 131 15.08 -5.71 -7.01
C ASP A 131 13.70 -6.06 -7.57
N ASN A 132 13.67 -6.29 -8.88
CA ASN A 132 12.52 -6.77 -9.61
C ASN A 132 12.85 -8.14 -10.25
N PRO A 133 12.58 -9.25 -9.55
CA PRO A 133 12.94 -10.58 -10.04
C PRO A 133 12.11 -11.04 -11.25
N ILE A 134 11.05 -10.31 -11.62
CA ILE A 134 10.12 -10.74 -12.67
C ILE A 134 10.48 -10.13 -14.04
N SER A 135 10.71 -8.82 -14.09
CA SER A 135 11.00 -8.12 -15.35
C SER A 135 12.38 -7.45 -15.40
N ALA A 136 13.18 -7.58 -14.35
CA ALA A 136 14.52 -6.99 -14.18
C ALA A 136 14.61 -5.46 -14.25
N ALA A 137 13.68 -4.77 -14.90
CA ALA A 137 13.53 -3.31 -14.83
C ALA A 137 13.39 -2.89 -13.35
N PRO A 138 14.41 -2.27 -12.77
CA PRO A 138 14.44 -2.04 -11.33
C PRO A 138 13.48 -0.91 -10.96
N GLY A 139 12.91 -0.99 -9.77
CA GLY A 139 12.41 0.21 -9.09
C GLY A 139 13.55 0.87 -8.34
N PHE A 140 13.19 1.82 -7.47
CA PHE A 140 14.18 2.44 -6.60
C PHE A 140 13.55 3.05 -5.35
N THR A 141 14.37 3.21 -4.32
CA THR A 141 14.05 3.98 -3.11
C THR A 141 14.87 5.26 -3.10
N LEU A 142 14.21 6.41 -2.90
CA LEU A 142 14.87 7.70 -2.64
C LEU A 142 14.28 8.33 -1.39
N GLY A 143 15.12 8.58 -0.38
CA GLY A 143 14.65 8.98 0.95
C GLY A 143 13.72 7.91 1.53
N ASN A 144 12.48 8.28 1.83
CA ASN A 144 11.43 7.38 2.30
C ASN A 144 10.41 6.97 1.22
N VAL A 145 10.68 7.25 -0.06
CA VAL A 145 9.77 6.93 -1.16
C VAL A 145 10.29 5.72 -1.93
N HIS A 146 9.47 4.66 -1.96
CA HIS A 146 9.72 3.38 -2.61
C HIS A 146 8.92 3.30 -3.90
N VAL A 147 9.61 3.39 -5.04
CA VAL A 147 8.99 3.46 -6.37
C VAL A 147 8.89 2.07 -6.98
N CYS A 148 7.66 1.58 -7.13
CA CYS A 148 7.36 0.24 -7.62
C CYS A 148 6.57 0.26 -8.94
N ALA A 149 6.60 -0.86 -9.67
CA ALA A 149 5.87 -1.00 -10.93
C ALA A 149 4.35 -0.96 -10.74
N GLY A 150 3.61 -0.61 -11.80
CA GLY A 150 2.15 -0.66 -11.85
C GLY A 150 1.57 -2.08 -11.99
N VAL A 151 2.32 -2.98 -12.63
CA VAL A 151 1.86 -4.35 -12.90
C VAL A 151 1.78 -5.14 -11.59
N PRO A 152 0.62 -5.70 -11.19
CA PRO A 152 0.41 -6.25 -9.85
C PRO A 152 1.46 -7.26 -9.41
N LYS A 153 1.75 -8.29 -10.21
CA LYS A 153 2.75 -9.31 -9.85
C LYS A 153 4.14 -8.72 -9.62
N ILE A 154 4.51 -7.69 -10.37
CA ILE A 154 5.80 -7.02 -10.25
C ILE A 154 5.81 -6.17 -8.98
N PHE A 155 4.73 -5.40 -8.76
CA PHE A 155 4.53 -4.62 -7.55
C PHE A 155 4.66 -5.48 -6.29
N GLU A 156 3.96 -6.61 -6.22
CA GLU A 156 4.01 -7.56 -5.10
C GLU A 156 5.45 -8.04 -4.81
N ALA A 157 6.18 -8.43 -5.86
CA ALA A 157 7.57 -8.89 -5.72
C ALA A 157 8.51 -7.78 -5.22
N MET A 158 8.35 -6.55 -5.74
CA MET A 158 9.15 -5.40 -5.32
C MET A 158 8.84 -4.98 -3.89
N VAL A 159 7.55 -4.94 -3.51
CA VAL A 159 7.11 -4.66 -2.14
C VAL A 159 7.69 -5.67 -1.18
N ALA A 160 7.71 -6.97 -1.52
CA ALA A 160 8.34 -7.98 -0.69
C ALA A 160 9.83 -7.70 -0.45
N SER A 161 10.58 -7.31 -1.49
CA SER A 161 11.98 -6.92 -1.37
C SER A 161 12.17 -5.70 -0.46
N VAL A 162 11.33 -4.67 -0.60
CA VAL A 162 11.41 -3.46 0.23
C VAL A 162 11.06 -3.77 1.68
N VAL A 163 9.91 -4.40 1.94
CA VAL A 163 9.40 -4.66 3.29
C VAL A 163 10.35 -5.53 4.11
N ALA A 164 11.09 -6.45 3.47
CA ALA A 164 12.13 -7.24 4.13
C ALA A 164 13.27 -6.40 4.74
N THR A 165 13.43 -5.15 4.30
CA THR A 165 14.45 -4.21 4.80
C THR A 165 13.90 -3.17 5.78
N LEU A 166 12.58 -3.10 5.96
CA LEU A 166 11.95 -2.09 6.80
C LEU A 166 11.79 -2.59 8.24
N ASP A 167 12.07 -1.69 9.19
CA ASP A 167 11.74 -1.92 10.59
C ASP A 167 10.22 -1.99 10.76
N GLY A 168 9.73 -3.13 11.23
CA GLY A 168 8.33 -3.36 11.55
C GLY A 168 7.93 -2.84 12.92
N GLY A 169 6.62 -2.79 13.14
CA GLY A 169 6.02 -2.49 14.44
C GLY A 169 5.38 -3.72 15.08
N THR A 170 4.40 -3.48 15.96
CA THR A 170 3.57 -4.56 16.50
C THR A 170 2.40 -4.79 15.53
N PRO A 171 2.27 -5.97 14.91
CA PRO A 171 1.17 -6.26 14.00
C PRO A 171 -0.18 -6.11 14.68
N LEU A 172 -1.17 -5.61 13.95
CA LEU A 172 -2.54 -5.51 14.45
C LEU A 172 -3.21 -6.88 14.40
N LEU A 173 -3.70 -7.35 15.54
CA LEU A 173 -4.61 -8.47 15.62
C LEU A 173 -5.99 -8.00 15.17
N SER A 174 -6.71 -8.84 14.41
CA SER A 174 -8.07 -8.56 13.94
C SER A 174 -8.95 -9.76 14.25
N GLN A 175 -10.06 -9.53 14.92
CA GLN A 175 -11.12 -10.52 15.11
C GLN A 175 -12.44 -9.95 14.61
N THR A 176 -13.28 -10.83 14.07
CA THR A 176 -14.59 -10.46 13.52
C THR A 176 -15.66 -11.18 14.30
N PHE A 177 -16.69 -10.46 14.71
CA PHE A 177 -17.88 -10.99 15.38
C PHE A 177 -19.12 -10.67 14.53
N ARG A 178 -19.88 -11.70 14.13
CA ARG A 178 -20.99 -11.55 13.20
C ARG A 178 -22.32 -11.39 13.94
N VAL A 179 -22.95 -10.22 13.81
CA VAL A 179 -24.31 -9.95 14.32
C VAL A 179 -25.34 -9.95 13.20
N THR A 180 -26.49 -10.58 13.41
CA THR A 180 -27.64 -10.59 12.48
C THR A 180 -28.73 -9.62 12.93
N GLN A 181 -28.32 -8.42 13.34
CA GLN A 181 -29.21 -7.33 13.74
C GLN A 181 -29.01 -6.12 12.79
N PRO A 182 -30.04 -5.29 12.58
CA PRO A 182 -29.90 -4.03 11.85
C PRO A 182 -28.81 -3.14 12.45
N GLU A 183 -28.06 -2.43 11.59
CA GLU A 183 -26.93 -1.59 12.04
C GLU A 183 -27.36 -0.51 13.06
N GLY A 184 -28.58 0.02 12.92
CA GLY A 184 -29.15 0.98 13.87
C GLY A 184 -29.28 0.44 15.30
N ASP A 185 -29.55 -0.86 15.46
CA ASP A 185 -29.77 -1.48 16.77
C ASP A 185 -28.46 -1.79 17.48
N ILE A 186 -27.37 -2.02 16.73
CA ILE A 186 -26.03 -2.29 17.28
C ILE A 186 -25.22 -1.02 17.51
N ALA A 187 -25.57 0.12 16.88
CA ALA A 187 -24.75 1.33 16.87
C ALA A 187 -24.46 1.90 18.28
N ALA A 188 -25.48 2.05 19.13
CA ALA A 188 -25.30 2.60 20.48
C ALA A 188 -24.51 1.66 21.41
N PRO A 189 -24.80 0.34 21.48
CA PRO A 189 -23.94 -0.60 22.20
C PRO A 189 -22.49 -0.61 21.70
N LEU A 190 -22.28 -0.52 20.38
CA LEU A 190 -20.95 -0.52 19.78
C LEU A 190 -20.16 0.74 20.11
N ALA A 191 -20.81 1.91 20.09
CA ALA A 191 -20.19 3.17 20.50
C ALA A 191 -19.73 3.10 21.96
N ALA A 192 -20.59 2.60 22.86
CA ALA A 192 -20.25 2.43 24.27
C ALA A 192 -19.08 1.45 24.47
N LEU A 193 -19.01 0.38 23.67
CA LEU A 193 -17.88 -0.55 23.68
C LEU A 193 -16.58 0.13 23.22
N ALA A 194 -16.62 0.91 22.13
CA ALA A 194 -15.46 1.64 21.64
C ALA A 194 -14.92 2.65 22.68
N GLU A 195 -15.81 3.30 23.44
CA GLU A 195 -15.42 4.19 24.54
C GLU A 195 -14.70 3.45 25.69
N ARG A 196 -15.10 2.20 25.98
CA ARG A 196 -14.44 1.36 27.01
C ARG A 196 -13.09 0.81 26.55
N PHE A 197 -12.91 0.62 25.25
CA PHE A 197 -11.67 0.12 24.64
C PHE A 197 -11.03 1.16 23.71
N PRO A 198 -10.58 2.33 24.23
CA PRO A 198 -10.08 3.43 23.39
C PRO A 198 -8.77 3.09 22.64
N LEU A 199 -8.11 2.00 23.01
CA LEU A 199 -6.91 1.48 22.36
C LEU A 199 -7.23 0.49 21.22
N LEU A 200 -8.50 0.12 21.05
CA LEU A 200 -8.94 -0.76 19.97
C LEU A 200 -9.66 0.04 18.88
N SER A 201 -9.47 -0.35 17.64
CA SER A 201 -10.31 0.08 16.52
C SER A 201 -11.47 -0.89 16.40
N ILE A 202 -12.69 -0.42 16.65
CA ILE A 202 -13.91 -1.21 16.55
C ILE A 202 -14.77 -0.63 15.43
N GLY A 203 -15.02 -1.42 14.38
CA GLY A 203 -15.81 -1.00 13.22
C GLY A 203 -16.98 -1.94 12.94
N SER A 204 -18.04 -1.40 12.33
CA SER A 204 -19.20 -2.15 11.83
C SER A 204 -19.16 -2.19 10.30
N TYR A 205 -19.38 -3.37 9.72
CA TYR A 205 -19.42 -3.57 8.27
C TYR A 205 -20.69 -4.34 7.90
N PRO A 206 -21.73 -3.67 7.37
CA PRO A 206 -23.00 -4.31 7.06
C PRO A 206 -22.86 -5.36 5.96
N PHE A 207 -23.64 -6.44 6.05
CA PHE A 207 -23.75 -7.46 5.02
C PHE A 207 -25.21 -7.80 4.72
N ASN A 208 -25.44 -8.27 3.49
CA ASN A 208 -26.65 -8.97 3.08
C ASN A 208 -26.21 -10.28 2.41
N GLN A 209 -26.47 -11.40 3.06
CA GLN A 209 -26.09 -12.72 2.58
C GLN A 209 -27.28 -13.66 2.70
N ASP A 210 -27.72 -14.24 1.59
CA ASP A 210 -28.84 -15.19 1.53
C ASP A 210 -30.14 -14.67 2.18
N GLY A 211 -30.40 -13.36 2.08
CA GLY A 211 -31.57 -12.70 2.67
C GLY A 211 -31.43 -12.37 4.16
N VAL A 212 -30.29 -12.70 4.78
CA VAL A 212 -29.96 -12.32 6.14
C VAL A 212 -29.19 -11.00 6.13
N PHE A 213 -29.77 -10.00 6.82
CA PHE A 213 -29.13 -8.71 7.07
C PHE A 213 -28.42 -8.72 8.42
N GLY A 214 -27.24 -8.10 8.46
CA GLY A 214 -26.47 -8.00 9.69
C GLY A 214 -25.23 -7.16 9.50
N SER A 215 -24.33 -7.22 10.47
CA SER A 215 -23.02 -6.54 10.41
C SER A 215 -21.91 -7.45 10.92
N ASN A 216 -20.75 -7.34 10.29
CA ASN A 216 -19.50 -7.88 10.82
C ASN A 216 -18.88 -6.79 11.70
N ILE A 217 -18.86 -7.01 13.00
CA ILE A 217 -18.13 -6.15 13.93
C ILE A 217 -16.67 -6.59 13.92
N VAL A 218 -15.78 -5.71 13.48
CA VAL A 218 -14.34 -6.00 13.39
C VAL A 218 -13.62 -5.25 14.49
N VAL A 219 -12.98 -5.99 15.40
CA VAL A 219 -12.17 -5.48 16.50
C VAL A 219 -10.69 -5.64 16.12
N ARG A 220 -9.94 -4.54 16.14
CA ARG A 220 -8.50 -4.52 15.84
C ARG A 220 -7.69 -3.87 16.95
N GLY A 221 -6.53 -4.45 17.27
CA GLY A 221 -5.60 -3.89 18.25
C GLY A 221 -4.30 -4.68 18.34
N ALA A 222 -3.27 -4.06 18.92
CA ALA A 222 -1.98 -4.71 19.12
C ALA A 222 -1.95 -5.65 20.33
N ASP A 223 -2.84 -5.45 21.31
CA ASP A 223 -2.94 -6.25 22.53
C ASP A 223 -4.02 -7.34 22.38
N GLY A 224 -3.58 -8.59 22.30
CA GLY A 224 -4.48 -9.74 22.15
C GLY A 224 -5.39 -9.98 23.35
N ALA A 225 -4.99 -9.57 24.56
CA ALA A 225 -5.82 -9.67 25.74
C ALA A 225 -6.96 -8.64 25.69
N LEU A 226 -6.67 -7.41 25.24
CA LEU A 226 -7.71 -6.39 25.03
C LEU A 226 -8.68 -6.79 23.91
N VAL A 227 -8.17 -7.27 22.78
CA VAL A 227 -9.02 -7.78 21.68
C VAL A 227 -9.93 -8.91 22.19
N SER A 228 -9.37 -9.88 22.93
CA SER A 228 -10.17 -10.99 23.48
C SER A 228 -11.21 -10.51 24.49
N ALA A 229 -10.88 -9.55 25.35
CA ALA A 229 -11.81 -8.97 26.31
C ALA A 229 -12.98 -8.26 25.61
N ALA A 230 -12.70 -7.45 24.58
CA ALA A 230 -13.73 -6.78 23.79
C ALA A 230 -14.63 -7.78 23.06
N MET A 231 -14.08 -8.90 22.57
CA MET A 231 -14.84 -9.95 21.90
C MET A 231 -15.74 -10.73 22.87
N VAL A 232 -15.28 -11.00 24.10
CA VAL A 232 -16.14 -11.56 25.16
C VAL A 232 -17.28 -10.60 25.48
N GLU A 233 -17.02 -9.29 25.52
CA GLU A 233 -18.05 -8.31 25.79
C GLU A 233 -19.06 -8.18 24.63
N LEU A 234 -18.60 -8.24 23.37
CA LEU A 234 -19.49 -8.32 22.21
C LEU A 234 -20.41 -9.54 22.28
N ALA A 235 -19.89 -10.71 22.66
CA ALA A 235 -20.69 -11.91 22.82
C ALA A 235 -21.76 -11.75 23.92
N ASN A 236 -21.47 -11.00 24.98
CA ASN A 236 -22.45 -10.70 26.03
C ASN A 236 -23.49 -9.65 25.60
N LEU A 237 -23.09 -8.65 24.81
CA LEU A 237 -23.98 -7.62 24.26
C LEU A 237 -24.94 -8.20 23.22
N PHE A 238 -24.49 -9.20 22.47
CA PHE A 238 -25.24 -9.82 21.37
C PHE A 238 -25.24 -11.35 21.49
N PRO A 239 -25.96 -11.94 22.46
CA PRO A 239 -25.89 -13.38 22.75
C PRO A 239 -26.50 -14.28 21.67
N GLU A 240 -27.36 -13.73 20.79
CA GLU A 240 -27.96 -14.45 19.66
C GLU A 240 -27.08 -14.42 18.40
N ALA A 241 -25.93 -13.75 18.46
CA ALA A 241 -24.98 -13.66 17.36
C ALA A 241 -24.03 -14.86 17.35
N THR A 242 -23.75 -15.41 16.17
CA THR A 242 -22.76 -16.47 16.00
C THR A 242 -21.37 -15.85 15.93
N ALA A 243 -20.47 -16.30 16.82
CA ALA A 243 -19.03 -16.01 16.76
C ALA A 243 -18.38 -16.60 15.50
#